data_AF-A0A3B9WS00-F1
#
_entry.id   AF-A0A3B9WS00-F1
#
_cell.length_a   1.000
_cell.length_b   1.000
_cell.length_c   1.000
_cell.angle_alpha   90.00
_cell.angle_beta   90.00
_cell.angle_gamma   90.00
#
_symmetry.space_group_name_H-M   'P 1'
#
loop_
_entity.id
_entity.type
_entity.pdbx_description
1 polymer ?
#
loop_
_entity_poly.entity_id
_entity_poly.type
_entity_poly.pdbx_seq_one_letter_code
_entity_poly.pdbx_strand_id
1 'polypeptide(L)'
;MHREIDYGRAISINPLNWRRDDTYASAEENLGSRVLIRDKGTYEYQDIGADAQIDLERGVVVCHADYPFIRPAQEEFAGVFGPESFHNGDYTFFYNNIRENVAERIENYISESTDEEYKSATLFPFFDGIENTI
;
A
#
# COMPACT_ATOMS: atom_id res chain seq x y z
N MET A 1 -23.78 27.52 -22.90
CA MET A 1 -22.88 26.35 -23.05
C MET A 1 -21.94 26.35 -21.86
N HIS A 2 -22.39 25.82 -20.72
CA HIS A 2 -21.49 25.54 -19.60
C HIS A 2 -20.64 24.34 -20.01
N ARG A 3 -19.32 24.51 -20.06
CA ARG A 3 -18.42 23.35 -20.05
C ARG A 3 -18.48 22.79 -18.64
N GLU A 4 -19.02 21.58 -18.50
CA GLU A 4 -18.69 20.74 -17.35
C GLU A 4 -17.17 20.60 -17.31
N ILE A 5 -16.58 21.03 -16.20
CA ILE A 5 -15.22 20.63 -15.87
C ILE A 5 -15.37 19.21 -15.36
N ASP A 6 -14.97 18.23 -16.16
CA ASP A 6 -14.71 16.87 -15.65
C ASP A 6 -13.57 17.00 -14.66
N TYR A 7 -13.89 16.93 -13.36
CA TYR A 7 -12.91 17.04 -12.27
C TYR A 7 -11.92 15.87 -12.23
N GLY A 8 -11.99 14.97 -13.22
CA GLY A 8 -11.16 13.77 -13.30
C GLY A 8 -11.66 12.76 -12.28
N ARG A 9 -12.08 11.58 -12.75
CA ARG A 9 -12.31 10.47 -11.83
C ARG A 9 -11.03 10.23 -11.03
N ALA A 10 -11.17 9.87 -9.76
CA ALA A 10 -10.04 9.42 -8.96
C ALA A 10 -9.36 8.25 -9.69
N ILE A 11 -8.03 8.29 -9.79
CA ILE A 11 -7.24 7.22 -10.42
C ILE A 11 -6.48 6.52 -9.31
N SER A 12 -6.90 5.31 -8.98
CA SER A 12 -6.17 4.41 -8.10
C SER A 12 -5.11 3.60 -8.84
N ILE A 13 -4.19 3.04 -8.07
CA ILE A 13 -3.21 2.04 -8.51
C ILE A 13 -3.34 0.85 -7.57
N ASN A 14 -3.32 -0.36 -8.11
CA ASN A 14 -3.41 -1.58 -7.33
C ASN A 14 -2.08 -1.74 -6.55
N PRO A 15 -2.11 -1.77 -5.20
CA PRO A 15 -0.90 -1.76 -4.39
C PRO A 15 -0.15 -3.10 -4.38
N LEU A 16 -0.73 -4.16 -4.95
CA LEU A 16 -0.09 -5.48 -5.03
C LEU A 16 0.66 -5.70 -6.34
N ASN A 17 0.16 -5.17 -7.46
CA ASN A 17 0.74 -5.39 -8.80
C ASN A 17 1.10 -4.11 -9.56
N TRP A 18 0.86 -2.94 -8.98
CA TRP A 18 1.16 -1.60 -9.53
C TRP A 18 0.48 -1.28 -10.87
N ARG A 19 -0.61 -1.99 -11.20
CA ARG A 19 -1.44 -1.73 -12.38
C ARG A 19 -2.54 -0.70 -12.06
N ARG A 20 -2.99 0.00 -13.11
CA ARG A 20 -4.09 0.98 -13.06
C ARG A 20 -5.35 0.48 -13.76
N ASP A 21 -5.33 -0.76 -14.24
CA ASP A 21 -6.47 -1.46 -14.79
C ASP A 21 -7.15 -2.31 -13.70
N ASP A 22 -8.23 -3.00 -14.06
CA ASP A 22 -9.00 -3.87 -13.18
C ASP A 22 -8.36 -5.25 -12.97
N THR A 23 -7.06 -5.42 -13.26
CA THR A 23 -6.36 -6.68 -13.01
C THR A 23 -6.39 -7.00 -11.52
N TYR A 24 -7.10 -8.08 -11.18
CA TYR A 24 -7.15 -8.64 -9.84
C TYR A 24 -5.76 -9.08 -9.39
N ALA A 25 -5.42 -8.76 -8.15
CA ALA A 25 -4.27 -9.30 -7.44
C ALA A 25 -4.75 -10.07 -6.22
N SER A 26 -4.32 -11.32 -6.11
CA SER A 26 -4.72 -12.20 -5.01
C SER A 26 -3.92 -11.90 -3.74
N ALA A 27 -4.40 -12.38 -2.59
CA ALA A 27 -3.68 -12.29 -1.33
C ALA A 27 -2.28 -12.95 -1.36
N GLU A 28 -2.04 -13.92 -2.26
CA GLU A 28 -0.73 -14.57 -2.44
C GLU A 28 0.33 -13.60 -3.00
N GLU A 29 -0.08 -12.50 -3.62
CA GLU A 29 0.82 -11.43 -4.11
C GLU A 29 1.11 -10.38 -3.03
N ASN A 30 0.52 -10.50 -1.84
CA ASN A 30 0.81 -9.64 -0.71
C ASN A 30 2.10 -10.09 -0.01
N LEU A 31 3.09 -9.20 0.08
CA LEU A 31 4.39 -9.49 0.70
C LEU A 31 4.37 -9.42 2.23
N GLY A 32 3.19 -9.31 2.83
CA GLY A 32 2.95 -9.28 4.26
C GLY A 32 2.50 -7.91 4.76
N SER A 33 1.50 -7.94 5.62
CA SER A 33 0.92 -6.77 6.27
C SER A 33 1.64 -6.46 7.58
N ARG A 34 1.72 -5.18 7.95
CA ARG A 34 2.33 -4.73 9.21
C ARG A 34 1.24 -4.38 10.23
N VAL A 35 0.94 -5.33 11.10
CA VAL A 35 -0.20 -5.33 12.01
C VAL A 35 0.21 -4.85 13.41
N LEU A 36 -0.55 -3.91 13.99
CA LEU A 36 -0.40 -3.51 15.39
C LEU A 36 -1.03 -4.55 16.32
N ILE A 37 -0.23 -5.07 17.25
CA ILE A 37 -0.62 -5.98 18.32
C ILE A 37 -0.92 -5.13 19.56
N ARG A 38 -2.20 -4.77 19.73
CA ARG A 38 -2.64 -3.73 20.69
C ARG A 38 -2.25 -4.00 22.14
N ASP A 39 -2.28 -5.25 22.57
CA ASP A 39 -1.90 -5.68 23.91
C ASP A 39 -0.40 -5.54 24.19
N LYS A 40 0.44 -5.71 23.16
CA LYS A 40 1.90 -5.57 23.26
C LYS A 40 2.41 -4.18 22.87
N GLY A 41 1.63 -3.40 22.13
CA GLY A 41 2.07 -2.13 21.54
C GLY A 41 3.13 -2.28 20.45
N THR A 42 3.32 -3.50 19.91
CA THR A 42 4.32 -3.82 18.91
C THR A 42 3.69 -4.06 17.54
N TYR A 43 4.49 -3.97 16.49
CA TYR A 43 4.05 -4.37 15.15
C TYR A 43 4.60 -5.75 14.82
N GLU A 44 3.77 -6.60 14.22
CA GLU A 44 4.15 -7.90 13.70
C GLU A 44 3.82 -7.97 12.21
N TYR A 45 4.59 -8.75 11.45
CA TYR A 45 4.30 -9.04 10.05
C TYR A 45 3.38 -10.26 9.99
N GLN A 46 2.24 -10.12 9.34
CA GLN A 46 1.24 -11.17 9.23
C GLN A 46 0.63 -11.20 7.83
N ASP A 47 0.26 -12.39 7.38
CA ASP A 47 -0.66 -12.55 6.27
C ASP A 47 -2.09 -12.45 6.82
N ILE A 48 -2.80 -11.39 6.41
CA ILE A 48 -4.20 -11.14 6.77
C ILE A 48 -5.14 -11.44 5.59
N GLY A 49 -4.66 -12.11 4.54
CA GLY A 49 -5.46 -12.41 3.35
C GLY A 49 -5.84 -11.17 2.54
N ALA A 50 -5.04 -10.10 2.58
CA ALA A 50 -5.33 -8.83 1.93
C ALA A 50 -5.13 -8.90 0.40
N ASP A 51 -6.23 -8.93 -0.36
CA ASP A 51 -6.24 -8.87 -1.83
C ASP A 51 -6.47 -7.44 -2.37
N ALA A 52 -6.41 -7.25 -3.69
CA ALA A 52 -6.68 -5.94 -4.29
C ALA A 52 -7.18 -6.01 -5.74
N GLN A 53 -8.19 -5.21 -6.05
CA GLN A 53 -8.64 -4.92 -7.42
C GLN A 53 -9.11 -3.47 -7.53
N ILE A 54 -8.92 -2.83 -8.68
CA ILE A 54 -9.46 -1.49 -8.92
C ILE A 54 -10.90 -1.61 -9.44
N ASP A 55 -11.83 -0.92 -8.79
CA ASP A 55 -13.13 -0.58 -9.36
C ASP A 55 -12.96 0.66 -10.24
N LEU A 56 -12.96 0.48 -11.57
CA LEU A 56 -12.74 1.56 -12.55
C LEU A 56 -13.90 2.55 -12.64
N GLU A 57 -15.11 2.17 -12.21
CA GLU A 57 -16.26 3.07 -12.19
C GLU A 57 -16.15 4.04 -11.02
N ARG A 58 -15.80 3.52 -9.84
CA ARG A 58 -15.65 4.28 -8.60
C ARG A 58 -14.27 4.95 -8.46
N GLY A 59 -13.25 4.44 -9.14
CA GLY A 59 -11.87 4.92 -9.05
C GLY A 59 -11.22 4.61 -7.70
N VAL A 60 -11.51 3.44 -7.14
CA VAL A 60 -11.04 3.01 -5.80
C VAL A 60 -10.44 1.61 -5.83
N VAL A 61 -9.61 1.28 -4.85
CA VAL A 61 -9.17 -0.09 -4.59
C VAL A 61 -10.23 -0.80 -3.72
N VAL A 62 -10.70 -1.94 -4.20
CA VAL A 62 -11.52 -2.89 -3.45
C VAL A 62 -10.60 -3.99 -2.93
N CYS A 63 -10.76 -4.34 -1.66
CA CYS A 63 -9.89 -5.24 -0.93
C CYS A 63 -10.73 -6.05 0.07
N HIS A 64 -10.40 -7.33 0.22
CA HIS A 64 -10.84 -8.19 1.30
C HIS A 64 -9.64 -8.48 2.18
N ALA A 65 -9.80 -8.41 3.50
CA ALA A 65 -8.78 -8.78 4.47
C ALA A 65 -9.43 -9.28 5.76
N ASP A 66 -8.85 -10.32 6.35
CA ASP A 66 -9.21 -10.84 7.68
C ASP A 66 -8.36 -10.14 8.75
N TYR A 67 -8.72 -8.90 9.09
CA TYR A 67 -8.06 -8.15 10.15
C TYR A 67 -9.08 -7.66 11.19
N PRO A 68 -9.09 -8.23 12.41
CA PRO A 68 -10.17 -8.03 13.39
C PRO A 68 -10.28 -6.60 13.93
N PHE A 69 -9.21 -5.81 13.81
CA PHE A 69 -9.19 -4.41 14.25
C PHE A 69 -9.67 -3.42 13.19
N ILE A 70 -9.93 -3.89 11.96
CA ILE A 70 -10.53 -3.06 10.91
C ILE A 70 -11.90 -2.58 11.35
N ARG A 71 -12.78 -3.51 11.74
CA ARG A 71 -14.20 -3.19 11.95
C ARG A 71 -14.44 -2.12 13.02
N PRO A 72 -13.81 -2.16 14.21
CA PRO A 72 -13.96 -1.08 15.19
C PRO A 72 -13.46 0.27 14.69
N ALA A 73 -12.37 0.30 13.92
CA ALA A 73 -11.85 1.55 13.35
C ALA A 73 -12.74 2.05 12.19
N GLN A 74 -13.28 1.16 11.36
CA GLN A 74 -14.27 1.53 10.34
C GLN A 74 -15.51 2.16 10.97
N GLU A 75 -16.02 1.59 12.06
CA GLU A 75 -17.16 2.14 12.78
C GLU A 75 -16.87 3.55 13.34
N GLU A 76 -15.67 3.75 13.90
CA GLU A 76 -15.23 5.05 14.41
C GLU A 76 -15.13 6.12 13.30
N PHE A 77 -14.63 5.73 12.11
CA PHE A 77 -14.44 6.64 10.98
C PHE A 77 -15.55 6.59 9.92
N ALA A 78 -16.63 5.83 10.15
CA ALA A 78 -17.72 5.67 9.19
C ALA A 78 -18.40 6.99 8.84
N GLY A 79 -18.43 7.94 9.78
CA GLY A 79 -18.96 9.30 9.55
C GLY A 79 -18.11 10.16 8.60
N VAL A 80 -16.85 9.78 8.37
CA VAL A 80 -15.90 10.50 7.50
C VAL A 80 -15.72 9.77 6.17
N PHE A 81 -15.43 8.47 6.21
CA PHE A 81 -15.06 7.69 5.02
C PHE A 81 -16.16 6.72 4.55
N GLY A 82 -17.25 6.59 5.29
CA GLY A 82 -18.29 5.59 5.04
C GLY A 82 -17.98 4.24 5.68
N PRO A 83 -19.01 3.40 5.89
CA PRO A 83 -18.90 2.16 6.67
C PRO A 83 -18.10 1.04 5.97
N GLU A 84 -17.88 1.16 4.66
CA GLU A 84 -17.17 0.17 3.83
C GLU A 84 -15.73 0.59 3.52
N SER A 85 -15.29 1.77 3.97
CA SER A 85 -13.95 2.26 3.65
C SER A 85 -12.91 1.64 4.56
N PHE A 86 -11.82 1.15 3.96
CA PHE A 86 -10.64 0.65 4.68
C PHE A 86 -9.48 1.65 4.66
N HIS A 87 -9.71 2.94 4.41
CA HIS A 87 -8.65 3.92 4.18
C HIS A 87 -7.60 4.01 5.32
N ASN A 88 -8.02 3.77 6.57
CA ASN A 88 -7.12 3.73 7.72
C ASN A 88 -6.17 2.50 7.73
N GLY A 89 -6.45 1.51 6.89
CA GLY A 89 -5.74 0.24 6.78
C GLY A 89 -4.74 0.17 5.63
N ASP A 90 -4.73 1.13 4.68
CA ASP A 90 -3.92 1.06 3.45
C ASP A 90 -2.44 0.70 3.73
N TYR A 91 -1.80 1.41 4.66
CA TYR A 91 -0.41 1.14 5.04
C TYR A 91 -0.23 -0.13 5.87
N THR A 92 -1.26 -0.58 6.58
CA THR A 92 -1.22 -1.85 7.32
C THR A 92 -1.24 -3.01 6.34
N PHE A 93 -2.17 -3.00 5.37
CA PHE A 93 -2.42 -4.13 4.48
C PHE A 93 -1.30 -4.33 3.47
N PHE A 94 -0.77 -3.24 2.92
CA PHE A 94 0.14 -3.28 1.77
C PHE A 94 1.57 -2.84 2.12
N TYR A 95 1.93 -2.87 3.40
CA TYR A 95 3.20 -2.32 3.91
C TYR A 95 4.43 -2.82 3.14
N ASN A 96 4.58 -4.14 3.00
CA ASN A 96 5.78 -4.71 2.37
C ASN A 96 5.79 -4.53 0.84
N ASN A 97 4.63 -4.58 0.17
CA ASN A 97 4.55 -4.24 -1.26
C ASN A 97 4.97 -2.78 -1.49
N ILE A 98 4.49 -1.84 -0.69
CA ILE A 98 4.90 -0.42 -0.77
C ILE A 98 6.41 -0.28 -0.57
N ARG A 99 6.99 -0.98 0.42
CA ARG A 99 8.43 -0.95 0.68
C ARG A 99 9.25 -1.47 -0.51
N GLU A 100 8.85 -2.61 -1.08
CA GLU A 100 9.48 -3.17 -2.27
C GLU A 100 9.43 -2.17 -3.42
N ASN A 101 8.26 -1.61 -3.72
CA ASN A 101 8.12 -0.66 -4.82
C ASN A 101 8.90 0.63 -4.62
N VAL A 102 9.02 1.11 -3.39
CA VAL A 102 9.88 2.26 -3.07
C VAL A 102 11.35 1.91 -3.32
N ALA A 103 11.81 0.73 -2.89
CA ALA A 103 13.18 0.28 -3.15
C ALA A 103 13.47 0.23 -4.67
N GLU A 104 12.60 -0.42 -5.45
CA GLU A 104 12.72 -0.49 -6.92
C GLU A 104 12.76 0.89 -7.57
N ARG A 105 11.91 1.83 -7.14
CA ARG A 105 11.89 3.18 -7.70
C ARG A 105 13.16 3.97 -7.40
N ILE A 106 13.69 3.84 -6.19
CA ILE A 106 14.94 4.51 -5.82
C ILE A 106 16.11 3.91 -6.60
N GLU A 107 16.17 2.58 -6.70
CA GLU A 107 17.18 1.89 -7.52
C GLU A 107 17.14 2.35 -8.98
N ASN A 108 15.96 2.37 -9.60
CA ASN A 108 15.78 2.83 -10.97
C ASN A 108 16.21 4.31 -11.12
N TYR A 109 15.75 5.18 -10.23
CA TYR A 109 16.12 6.61 -10.25
C TYR A 109 17.64 6.84 -10.15
N ILE A 110 18.31 6.10 -9.26
CA ILE A 110 19.77 6.21 -9.09
C ILE A 110 20.50 5.64 -10.31
N SER A 111 20.04 4.52 -10.86
CA SER A 111 20.66 3.87 -12.03
C SER A 111 20.60 4.74 -13.29
N GLU A 112 19.55 5.55 -13.44
CA GLU A 112 19.37 6.49 -14.55
C GLU A 112 20.14 7.81 -14.37
N SER A 113 20.66 8.08 -13.16
CA SER A 113 21.42 9.30 -12.89
C SER A 113 22.70 9.34 -13.72
N THR A 114 23.00 10.49 -14.35
CA THR A 114 24.29 10.72 -15.04
C THR A 114 25.42 11.13 -14.09
N ASP A 115 25.10 11.34 -12.81
CA ASP A 115 26.06 11.74 -11.79
C ASP A 115 26.73 10.48 -11.20
N GLU A 116 28.04 10.36 -11.44
CA GLU A 116 28.85 9.21 -11.04
C GLU A 116 28.95 9.04 -9.51
N GLU A 117 28.74 10.10 -8.73
CA GLU A 117 28.69 10.01 -7.27
C GLU A 117 27.48 9.17 -6.82
N TYR A 118 26.31 9.41 -7.42
CA TYR A 118 25.08 8.69 -7.11
C TYR A 118 25.09 7.23 -7.60
N LYS A 119 25.73 6.93 -8.74
CA LYS A 119 25.88 5.54 -9.21
C LYS A 119 26.73 4.68 -8.27
N SER A 120 27.68 5.30 -7.57
CA SER A 120 28.55 4.63 -6.60
C SER A 120 27.92 4.50 -5.20
N ALA A 121 26.83 5.23 -4.95
CA ALA A 121 26.09 5.14 -3.71
C ALA A 121 25.30 3.83 -3.68
N THR A 122 25.91 2.79 -3.10
CA THR A 122 25.20 1.55 -2.76
C THR A 122 24.09 1.87 -1.76
N LEU A 123 22.84 1.58 -2.14
CA LEU A 123 21.62 1.82 -1.35
C LEU A 123 21.57 1.09 0.00
N PHE A 124 22.48 0.15 0.25
CA PHE A 124 22.43 -0.75 1.40
C PHE A 124 23.56 -0.46 2.37
N PRO A 125 23.22 0.28 3.45
CA PRO A 125 22.82 -0.43 4.68
C PRO A 125 21.48 0.03 5.28
N PHE A 126 20.63 0.78 4.55
CA PHE A 126 19.39 1.32 5.14
C PHE A 126 18.38 0.23 5.55
N PHE A 127 18.38 -0.93 4.87
CA PHE A 127 17.49 -2.05 5.20
C PHE A 127 18.19 -3.25 5.84
N ASP A 128 19.51 -3.42 5.68
CA ASP A 128 20.30 -4.55 6.23
C ASP A 128 20.45 -4.52 7.77
N GLY A 129 19.92 -3.50 8.45
CA GLY A 129 19.90 -3.38 9.91
C GLY A 129 18.52 -3.49 10.56
N ILE A 130 17.45 -3.61 9.78
CA ILE A 130 16.07 -3.66 10.32
C ILE A 130 15.60 -5.12 10.52
N GLU A 131 16.37 -6.10 10.07
CA GLU A 131 15.99 -7.52 10.20
C GLU A 131 16.23 -8.09 11.61
N ASN A 132 16.91 -7.38 12.54
CA ASN A 132 17.23 -7.92 13.87
C ASN A 132 17.19 -6.89 15.02
N THR A 133 16.39 -5.83 14.93
CA THR A 133 16.11 -4.98 16.12
C THR A 133 14.62 -4.89 16.44
N ILE A 134 13.91 -6.02 16.50
CA ILE A 134 12.72 -6.23 17.35
C ILE A 134 12.61 -7.71 17.71
#